data_AF-A0A964LYA2-F1
#
_entry.id   AF-A0A964LYA2-F1
#
_cell.length_a   1.000
_cell.length_b   1.000
_cell.length_c   1.000
_cell.angle_alpha   90.00
_cell.angle_beta   90.00
_cell.angle_gamma   90.00
#
_symmetry.space_group_name_H-M   'P 1'
#
loop_
_entity.id
_entity.type
_entity.pdbx_description
1 polymer ?
#
loop_
_entity_poly.entity_id
_entity_poly.type
_entity_poly.pdbx_seq_one_letter_code
_entity_poly.pdbx_strand_id
1 'polypeptide(L)'
;MKSEHKCCGRIGPFYSKRVCGKTANFAHEGKHYCGTHHPPSVKDRKAKRDEEWSRQYEERRAREQAAERLRLDKEFRAASYPELLAHLQNVLNAWDSVCSGKGWEPDHLVQMRDARAALRRMTGGT
;
A
#
# COMPACT_ATOMS: atom_id res chain seq x y z
N MET A 1 12.05 -52.48 -28.31
CA MET A 1 12.63 -51.12 -28.17
C MET A 1 11.49 -50.15 -27.89
N LYS A 2 11.47 -49.46 -26.74
CA LYS A 2 10.50 -48.37 -26.51
C LYS A 2 10.96 -47.18 -27.36
N SER A 3 10.18 -46.76 -28.34
CA SER A 3 10.47 -45.55 -29.10
C SER A 3 10.37 -44.35 -28.16
N GLU A 4 11.48 -43.65 -27.96
CA GLU A 4 11.46 -42.37 -27.24
C GLU A 4 10.79 -41.31 -28.11
N HIS A 5 9.63 -40.82 -27.67
CA HIS A 5 8.97 -39.71 -28.33
C HIS A 5 9.72 -38.40 -28.08
N LYS A 6 9.89 -37.58 -29.13
CA LYS A 6 10.43 -36.23 -29.01
C LYS A 6 9.32 -35.23 -28.67
N CYS A 7 9.71 -34.16 -27.97
CA CYS A 7 8.78 -33.12 -27.56
C CYS A 7 8.24 -32.33 -28.76
N CYS A 8 6.91 -32.22 -28.88
CA CYS A 8 6.22 -31.41 -29.88
C CYS A 8 6.27 -29.89 -29.60
N GLY A 9 6.87 -29.47 -28.49
CA GLY A 9 7.00 -28.06 -28.11
C GLY A 9 7.95 -27.29 -29.02
N ARG A 10 7.88 -25.96 -28.97
CA ARG A 10 8.78 -25.07 -29.72
C ARG A 10 9.49 -24.10 -28.78
N ILE A 11 10.78 -23.88 -29.06
CA ILE A 11 11.65 -22.98 -28.31
C ILE A 11 12.09 -21.84 -29.23
N GLY A 12 12.16 -20.63 -28.70
CA GLY A 12 12.69 -19.46 -29.41
C GLY A 12 11.69 -18.31 -29.53
N PRO A 13 12.17 -17.12 -29.90
CA PRO A 13 11.35 -15.94 -30.09
C PRO A 13 10.39 -16.12 -31.28
N PHE A 14 9.42 -15.20 -31.41
CA PHE A 14 8.35 -15.27 -32.40
C PHE A 14 8.84 -15.55 -33.83
N TYR A 15 9.99 -14.99 -34.23
CA TYR A 15 10.57 -15.09 -35.58
C TYR A 15 11.52 -16.28 -35.81
N SER A 16 11.90 -17.04 -34.77
CA SER A 16 12.84 -18.16 -34.92
C SER A 16 12.52 -19.34 -33.99
N LYS A 17 11.30 -19.87 -34.12
CA LYS A 17 10.84 -21.03 -33.34
C LYS A 17 11.41 -22.33 -33.89
N ARG A 18 12.21 -23.03 -33.11
CA ARG A 18 12.70 -24.39 -33.42
C ARG A 18 11.97 -25.42 -32.58
N VAL A 19 11.88 -26.66 -33.06
CA VAL A 19 11.28 -27.76 -32.30
C VAL A 19 12.14 -28.08 -31.08
N CYS A 20 11.50 -28.38 -29.96
CA CYS A 20 12.15 -28.77 -28.73
C CYS A 20 12.86 -30.12 -28.90
N GLY A 21 14.19 -30.15 -28.76
CA GLY A 21 14.98 -31.38 -28.87
C GLY A 21 14.89 -32.34 -27.67
N LYS A 22 14.17 -31.96 -26.59
CA LYS A 22 14.07 -32.77 -25.37
C LYS A 22 13.20 -34.01 -25.58
N THR A 23 13.55 -35.10 -24.89
CA THR A 23 12.72 -36.30 -24.79
C THR A 23 11.40 -35.96 -24.07
N ALA A 24 10.31 -36.50 -24.59
CA ALA A 24 8.98 -36.29 -24.05
C ALA A 24 8.65 -37.35 -23.00
N ASN A 25 8.22 -36.89 -21.83
CA ASN A 25 7.83 -37.74 -20.71
C ASN A 25 6.32 -37.68 -20.43
N PHE A 26 5.60 -36.79 -21.12
CA PHE A 26 4.18 -36.54 -20.90
C PHE A 26 3.41 -36.69 -22.22
N ALA A 27 2.30 -37.42 -22.19
CA ALA A 27 1.35 -37.48 -23.30
C ALA A 27 0.13 -36.62 -22.97
N HIS A 28 -0.30 -35.80 -23.92
CA HIS A 28 -1.48 -34.93 -23.77
C HIS A 28 -2.13 -34.72 -25.13
N GLU A 29 -3.42 -35.07 -25.24
CA GLU A 29 -4.21 -34.94 -26.49
C GLU A 29 -3.54 -35.59 -27.71
N GLY A 30 -3.00 -36.80 -27.54
CA GLY A 30 -2.31 -37.53 -28.62
C GLY A 30 -0.94 -36.95 -29.03
N LYS A 31 -0.41 -35.96 -28.30
CA LYS A 31 0.93 -35.38 -28.53
C LYS A 31 1.85 -35.63 -27.34
N HIS A 32 3.15 -35.60 -27.60
CA HIS A 32 4.18 -35.87 -26.59
C HIS A 32 4.96 -34.60 -26.23
N TYR A 33 5.08 -34.32 -24.94
CA TYR A 33 5.73 -33.11 -24.41
C TYR A 33 6.79 -33.44 -23.36
N CYS A 34 7.80 -32.58 -23.27
CA CYS A 34 8.69 -32.53 -22.11
C CYS A 34 8.03 -31.71 -20.99
N GLY A 35 8.53 -31.80 -19.75
CA GLY A 35 7.95 -31.10 -18.60
C GLY A 35 7.88 -29.57 -18.73
N THR A 36 8.71 -28.98 -19.60
CA THR A 36 8.69 -27.53 -19.88
C THR A 36 7.57 -27.13 -20.83
N HIS A 37 7.15 -28.00 -21.76
CA HIS A 37 6.13 -27.68 -22.78
C HIS A 37 4.80 -28.40 -22.59
N HIS A 38 4.69 -29.27 -21.58
CA HIS A 38 3.44 -29.95 -21.26
C HIS A 38 2.36 -28.91 -20.91
N PRO A 39 1.30 -28.75 -21.73
CA PRO A 39 0.38 -27.63 -21.62
C PRO A 39 -0.29 -27.48 -20.24
N PRO A 40 -0.78 -28.56 -19.59
CA PRO A 40 -1.30 -28.48 -18.23
C PRO A 40 -0.26 -27.95 -17.24
N SER A 41 0.96 -28.51 -17.24
CA SER A 41 2.01 -28.07 -16.32
C SER A 41 2.48 -26.64 -16.58
N VAL A 42 2.47 -26.18 -17.84
CA VAL A 42 2.74 -24.78 -18.18
C VAL A 42 1.65 -23.87 -17.62
N LYS A 43 0.38 -24.25 -17.80
CA LYS A 43 -0.78 -23.52 -17.29
C LYS A 43 -0.72 -23.40 -15.77
N ASP A 44 -0.43 -24.49 -15.07
CA ASP A 44 -0.33 -24.50 -13.60
C ASP A 44 0.81 -23.62 -13.10
N ARG A 45 2.00 -23.72 -13.72
CA ARG A 45 3.14 -22.84 -13.36
C ARG A 45 2.83 -21.38 -13.65
N LYS A 46 2.12 -21.08 -14.74
CA LYS A 46 1.71 -19.73 -15.06
C LYS A 46 0.72 -19.21 -14.02
N ALA A 47 -0.32 -19.98 -13.69
CA ALA A 47 -1.31 -19.61 -12.69
C ALA A 47 -0.67 -19.32 -11.32
N LYS A 48 0.23 -20.19 -10.85
CA LYS A 48 0.97 -19.97 -9.58
C LYS A 48 1.83 -18.70 -9.60
N ARG A 49 2.49 -18.41 -10.72
CA ARG A 49 3.28 -17.19 -10.86
C ARG A 49 2.39 -15.95 -10.90
N ASP A 50 1.28 -16.01 -11.62
CA ASP A 50 0.35 -14.90 -11.75
C ASP A 50 -0.31 -14.60 -10.38
N GLU A 51 -0.63 -15.63 -9.59
CA GLU A 51 -1.10 -15.52 -8.20
C GLU A 51 -0.06 -14.87 -7.29
N GLU A 52 1.20 -15.34 -7.35
CA GLU A 52 2.31 -14.76 -6.59
C GLU A 52 2.52 -13.28 -6.92
N TRP A 53 2.51 -12.95 -8.21
CA TRP A 53 2.64 -11.57 -8.67
C TRP A 53 1.50 -10.69 -8.19
N SER A 54 0.28 -11.20 -8.24
CA SER A 54 -0.91 -10.49 -7.75
C SER A 54 -0.81 -10.24 -6.25
N ARG A 55 -0.40 -11.24 -5.46
CA ARG A 55 -0.18 -11.08 -4.02
C ARG A 55 0.87 -10.02 -3.72
N GLN A 56 2.04 -10.10 -4.36
CA GLN A 56 3.12 -9.11 -4.15
C GLN A 56 2.69 -7.69 -4.55
N TYR A 57 1.91 -7.57 -5.62
CA TYR A 57 1.37 -6.29 -6.06
C TYR A 57 0.43 -5.70 -5.00
N GLU A 58 -0.53 -6.47 -4.50
CA GLU A 58 -1.48 -6.01 -3.49
C GLU A 58 -0.79 -5.66 -2.17
N GLU A 59 0.17 -6.48 -1.72
CA GLU A 59 0.96 -6.17 -0.53
C GLU A 59 1.73 -4.84 -0.66
N ARG A 60 2.36 -4.61 -1.83
CA ARG A 60 3.06 -3.35 -2.09
C ARG A 60 2.09 -2.17 -2.09
N ARG A 61 0.95 -2.31 -2.76
CA ARG A 61 -0.09 -1.28 -2.82
C ARG A 61 -0.62 -0.92 -1.43
N ALA A 62 -0.88 -1.91 -0.58
CA ALA A 62 -1.33 -1.69 0.79
C ALA A 62 -0.30 -0.92 1.62
N ARG A 63 0.99 -1.25 1.48
CA ARG A 63 2.09 -0.52 2.15
C ARG A 63 2.21 0.92 1.68
N GLU A 64 2.14 1.15 0.37
CA GLU A 64 2.16 2.51 -0.22
C GLU A 64 1.00 3.36 0.29
N GLN A 65 -0.22 2.80 0.32
CA GLN A 65 -1.40 3.49 0.84
C GLN A 65 -1.29 3.80 2.34
N ALA A 66 -0.76 2.87 3.15
CA ALA A 66 -0.53 3.10 4.56
C ALA A 66 0.51 4.20 4.81
N ALA A 67 1.60 4.20 4.04
CA ALA A 67 2.63 5.22 4.10
C ALA A 67 2.09 6.60 3.70
N GLU A 68 1.29 6.66 2.63
CA GLU A 68 0.67 7.89 2.18
C GLU A 68 -0.32 8.45 3.20
N ARG A 69 -1.15 7.59 3.80
CA ARG A 69 -2.05 8.00 4.90
C ARG A 69 -1.28 8.58 6.09
N LEU A 70 -0.16 7.97 6.45
CA LEU A 70 0.70 8.46 7.53
C LEU A 70 1.36 9.80 7.15
N ARG A 71 1.77 9.98 5.90
CA ARG A 71 2.33 11.24 5.39
C ARG A 71 1.29 12.36 5.49
N LEU A 72 0.08 12.12 5.01
CA LEU A 72 -1.01 13.09 5.07
C LEU A 72 -1.41 13.45 6.51
N ASP A 73 -1.46 12.48 7.42
CA ASP A 73 -1.72 12.75 8.85
C ASP A 73 -0.60 13.60 9.46
N LYS A 74 0.68 13.32 9.15
CA LYS A 74 1.81 14.15 9.58
C LYS A 74 1.72 15.57 9.03
N GLU A 75 1.39 15.73 7.75
CA GLU A 75 1.26 17.04 7.10
C GLU A 75 0.09 17.84 7.67
N PHE A 76 -1.05 17.19 7.91
CA PHE A 76 -2.18 17.78 8.58
C PHE A 76 -1.80 18.28 9.98
N ARG A 77 -1.18 17.42 10.80
CA ARG A 77 -0.69 17.82 12.13
C ARG A 77 0.34 18.94 12.06
N ALA A 78 1.29 18.86 11.12
CA ALA A 78 2.28 19.88 10.86
C ALA A 78 1.63 21.25 10.61
N ALA A 79 0.64 21.29 9.72
CA ALA A 79 -0.11 22.49 9.37
C ALA A 79 -0.95 23.03 10.55
N SER A 80 -1.40 22.17 11.46
CA SER A 80 -2.18 22.55 12.64
C SER A 80 -1.36 23.09 13.81
N TYR A 81 -0.04 22.86 13.88
CA TYR A 81 0.79 23.30 15.01
C TYR A 81 0.74 24.81 15.29
N PRO A 82 0.80 25.72 14.29
CA PRO A 82 0.72 27.14 14.56
C PRO A 82 -0.58 27.57 15.24
N GLU A 83 -1.73 27.03 14.81
CA GLU A 83 -3.04 27.28 15.43
C GLU A 83 -3.06 26.74 16.88
N LEU A 84 -2.56 25.52 17.08
CA LEU A 84 -2.47 24.91 18.42
C LEU A 84 -1.59 25.72 19.38
N LEU A 85 -0.41 26.17 18.92
CA LEU A 85 0.50 26.98 19.72
C LEU A 85 -0.12 28.33 20.08
N ALA A 86 -0.82 28.98 19.15
CA ALA A 86 -1.52 30.22 19.42
C ALA A 86 -2.59 30.04 20.50
N HIS A 87 -3.36 28.96 20.43
CA HIS A 87 -4.37 28.66 21.45
C HIS A 87 -3.77 28.34 22.82
N LEU A 88 -2.68 27.57 22.87
CA LEU A 88 -1.94 27.33 24.12
C LEU A 88 -1.41 28.63 24.72
N GLN A 89 -0.85 29.51 23.90
CA GLN A 89 -0.35 30.81 24.36
C GLN A 89 -1.48 31.67 24.94
N ASN A 90 -2.65 31.69 24.31
CA ASN A 90 -3.80 32.45 24.83
C ASN A 90 -4.27 31.91 26.20
N VAL A 91 -4.29 30.59 26.37
CA VAL A 91 -4.63 29.97 27.66
C VAL A 91 -3.60 30.32 28.74
N LEU A 92 -2.31 30.29 28.41
CA LEU A 92 -1.24 30.67 29.33
C LEU A 92 -1.34 32.15 29.72
N ASN A 93 -1.55 33.04 28.76
CA ASN A 93 -1.72 34.48 29.03
C ASN A 93 -2.92 34.75 29.94
N ALA A 94 -4.04 34.07 29.70
CA ALA A 94 -5.23 34.18 30.53
C ALA A 94 -4.96 33.70 31.97
N TRP A 95 -4.22 32.61 32.12
CA TRP A 95 -3.81 32.09 33.43
C TRP A 95 -2.87 33.05 34.16
N ASP A 96 -1.87 33.58 33.47
CA ASP A 96 -0.91 34.54 34.03
C ASP A 96 -1.61 35.83 34.50
N SER A 97 -2.63 36.29 33.78
CA SER A 97 -3.47 37.43 34.20
C SER A 97 -4.17 37.18 35.54
N VAL A 98 -4.74 35.98 35.70
CA VAL A 98 -5.41 35.57 36.94
C VAL A 98 -4.40 35.49 38.09
N CYS A 99 -3.27 34.80 37.87
CA CYS A 99 -2.22 34.65 38.89
C CYS A 99 -1.55 35.98 39.27
N SER A 100 -1.50 36.94 38.35
CA SER A 100 -0.95 38.28 38.58
C SER A 100 -1.93 39.24 39.26
N GLY A 101 -3.10 38.76 39.69
CA GLY A 101 -4.12 39.57 40.38
C GLY A 101 -4.89 40.54 39.48
N LYS A 102 -4.71 40.47 38.15
CA LYS A 102 -5.49 41.24 37.18
C LYS A 102 -6.89 40.66 36.96
N GLY A 103 -7.12 39.43 37.41
CA GLY A 103 -8.42 38.77 37.29
C GLY A 103 -8.68 38.25 35.88
N TRP A 104 -9.95 37.88 35.66
CA TRP A 104 -10.41 37.20 34.46
C TRP A 104 -11.05 38.21 33.49
N GLU A 105 -10.38 38.54 32.40
CA GLU A 105 -10.93 39.43 31.37
C GLU A 105 -11.98 38.71 30.51
N PRO A 106 -13.06 39.39 30.06
CA PRO A 106 -14.08 38.80 29.19
C PRO A 106 -13.52 38.15 27.91
N ASP A 107 -12.46 38.74 27.35
CA ASP A 107 -11.81 38.24 26.12
C ASP A 107 -11.14 36.87 26.31
N HIS A 108 -10.74 36.52 27.53
CA HIS A 108 -10.16 35.20 27.81
C HIS A 108 -11.20 34.06 27.59
N LEU A 109 -12.51 34.33 27.75
CA LEU A 109 -13.58 33.31 27.66
C LEU A 109 -13.79 32.98 26.19
N VAL A 110 -13.76 34.02 25.36
CA VAL A 110 -13.82 33.92 23.89
C VAL A 110 -12.60 33.15 23.38
N GLN A 111 -11.39 33.52 23.81
CA GLN A 111 -10.16 32.83 23.42
C GLN A 111 -10.15 31.34 23.81
N MET A 112 -10.64 31.00 25.01
CA MET A 112 -10.75 29.60 25.46
C MET A 112 -11.81 28.81 24.69
N ARG A 113 -12.96 29.43 24.37
CA ARG A 113 -13.99 28.81 23.54
C ARG A 113 -13.47 28.52 22.13
N ASP A 114 -12.74 29.47 21.54
CA ASP A 114 -12.20 29.35 20.19
C ASP A 114 -11.08 28.31 20.15
N ALA A 115 -10.22 28.26 21.19
CA ALA A 115 -9.24 27.19 21.40
C ALA A 115 -9.88 25.81 21.50
N ARG A 116 -10.99 25.68 22.24
CA ARG A 116 -11.74 24.43 22.36
C ARG A 116 -12.37 24.01 21.03
N ALA A 117 -12.89 24.96 20.25
CA ALA A 117 -13.45 24.69 18.93
C ALA A 117 -12.37 24.24 17.94
N ALA A 118 -11.21 24.87 17.94
CA ALA A 118 -10.06 24.47 17.14
C ALA A 118 -9.56 23.06 17.50
N LEU A 119 -9.43 22.76 18.79
CA LEU A 119 -9.06 21.41 19.26
C LEU A 119 -10.04 20.33 18.78
N ARG A 120 -11.34 20.59 18.81
CA ARG A 120 -12.36 19.66 18.29
C ARG A 120 -12.22 19.39 16.79
N ARG A 121 -11.96 20.44 16.00
CA ARG A 121 -11.70 20.30 14.55
C ARG A 121 -10.45 19.45 14.30
N MET A 122 -9.39 19.66 15.07
CA MET A 122 -8.12 18.95 14.92
C MET A 122 -8.19 17.47 15.34
N THR A 123 -9.03 17.11 16.31
CA THR A 123 -9.16 15.74 16.81
C THR A 123 -10.29 14.93 16.17
N GLY A 124 -11.03 15.51 15.21
CA GLY A 124 -12.13 14.85 14.53
C GLY A 124 -13.37 14.62 15.41
N GLY A 125 -13.49 15.35 16.53
CA GLY A 125 -14.65 15.27 17.41
C GLY A 125 -15.74 16.22 16.96
N THR A 126 -16.81 15.69 16.36
CA THR A 126 -18.11 16.37 16.21
C THR A 126 -18.82 16.48 17.55
#